data_AF-A0A7G4A609-F1
#
_entry.id   AF-A0A7G4A609-F1
#
_cell.length_a   1.000
_cell.length_b   1.000
_cell.length_c   1.000
_cell.angle_alpha   90.00
_cell.angle_beta   90.00
_cell.angle_gamma   90.00
#
_symmetry.space_group_name_H-M   'P 1'
#
loop_
_entity.id
_entity.type
_entity.pdbx_description
1 polymer ?
#
loop_
_entity_poly.entity_id
_entity_poly.type
_entity_poly.pdbx_seq_one_letter_code
_entity_poly.pdbx_strand_id
1 'polypeptide(L)'
;MSLRFRSAGDTLSLLSKYIKQAGISRLADLSYLDDTSDLKIFSAIRPNAKSITVSMGKSIHKDEAQCAALMESIETYFAEEVKPEIINVSQEDLANNHDLFVNLNKQDYGATVLSKQSLDWCLGRTLISNKEIYIPHIALSLDSNLLLSKIFGQNSDGIASGSNYKEALIYSFLELIERNSTKLSKKKQLEHVECDIFRFTDMNKISASFYFYENIFNLPVIESNILNSNPLNNQSVVAGYSCHFSKHEAVMKAYIEAIQSKVGIISGARDDLDQSCYNFLKLKTLTQIPEKIYFENLNSSNLSLVQQFDQIVKLLNHNNNDLAVYSYCNEDICILKTFLINNE
;
A
#
# COMPACT_ATOMS: atom_id res chain seq x y z
N MET A 1 22.33 -4.76 0.25
CA MET A 1 21.96 -4.15 1.56
C MET A 1 20.60 -4.72 1.91
N SER A 2 20.40 -5.29 3.11
CA SER A 2 19.09 -5.87 3.44
C SER A 2 18.04 -4.75 3.54
N LEU A 3 16.99 -4.84 2.72
CA LEU A 3 15.82 -3.94 2.77
C LEU A 3 14.85 -4.33 3.90
N ARG A 4 15.09 -5.47 4.55
CA ARG A 4 14.30 -6.00 5.66
C ARG A 4 15.16 -6.11 6.91
N PHE A 5 14.56 -5.89 8.08
CA PHE A 5 15.26 -6.08 9.35
C PHE A 5 15.45 -7.57 9.69
N ARG A 6 14.45 -8.40 9.34
CA ARG A 6 14.42 -9.85 9.59
C ARG A 6 14.23 -10.59 8.27
N SER A 7 14.72 -11.83 8.18
CA SER A 7 14.47 -12.69 7.01
C SER A 7 12.99 -13.05 6.90
N ALA A 8 12.54 -13.43 5.69
CA ALA A 8 11.18 -13.91 5.49
C ALA A 8 10.90 -15.22 6.25
N GLY A 9 11.84 -16.17 6.25
CA GLY A 9 11.71 -17.42 7.00
C GLY A 9 11.55 -17.23 8.51
N ASP A 10 12.35 -16.34 9.12
CA ASP A 10 12.21 -16.03 10.54
C ASP A 10 10.90 -15.30 10.83
N THR A 11 10.48 -14.39 9.93
CA THR A 11 9.20 -13.68 10.06
C THR A 11 8.03 -14.66 9.97
N LEU A 12 8.01 -15.56 8.99
CA LEU A 12 6.99 -16.60 8.84
C LEU A 12 6.81 -17.45 10.10
N SER A 13 7.91 -17.79 10.77
CA SER A 13 7.89 -18.55 12.02
C SER A 13 7.11 -17.82 13.11
N LEU A 14 7.27 -16.50 13.19
CA LEU A 14 6.55 -15.63 14.13
C LEU A 14 5.09 -15.41 13.74
N LEU A 15 4.75 -15.44 12.45
CA LEU A 15 3.37 -15.25 11.99
C LEU A 15 2.44 -16.38 12.42
N SER A 16 2.98 -17.56 12.74
CA SER A 16 2.19 -18.73 13.17
C SER A 16 1.17 -18.42 14.28
N LYS A 17 1.52 -17.58 15.25
CA LYS A 17 0.60 -17.18 16.35
C LYS A 17 -0.54 -16.27 15.87
N TYR A 18 -0.28 -15.42 14.88
CA TYR A 18 -1.25 -14.49 14.32
C TYR A 18 -2.17 -15.15 13.27
N ILE A 19 -1.70 -16.18 12.56
CA ILE A 19 -2.51 -16.90 11.54
C ILE A 19 -3.83 -17.40 12.13
N LYS A 20 -3.76 -18.07 13.29
CA LYS A 20 -4.97 -18.58 13.97
C LYS A 20 -5.83 -17.45 14.50
N GLN A 21 -5.22 -16.42 15.08
CA GLN A 21 -5.92 -15.26 15.63
C GLN A 21 -6.70 -14.49 14.56
N ALA A 22 -6.07 -14.25 13.40
CA ALA A 22 -6.68 -13.58 12.27
C ALA A 22 -7.71 -14.46 11.54
N GLY A 23 -7.80 -15.76 11.85
CA GLY A 23 -8.72 -16.67 11.17
C GLY A 23 -8.33 -16.95 9.71
N ILE A 24 -7.02 -16.93 9.40
CA ILE A 24 -6.52 -17.31 8.09
C ILE A 24 -6.68 -18.83 7.94
N SER A 25 -7.56 -19.22 7.03
CA SER A 25 -7.95 -20.62 6.80
C SER A 25 -7.03 -21.33 5.81
N ARG A 26 -6.43 -20.58 4.87
CA ARG A 26 -5.65 -21.12 3.77
C ARG A 26 -4.65 -20.10 3.26
N LEU A 27 -3.48 -20.61 2.86
CA LEU A 27 -2.48 -19.91 2.07
C LEU A 27 -2.30 -20.69 0.77
N ALA A 28 -2.78 -20.15 -0.36
CA ALA A 28 -2.77 -20.82 -1.65
C ALA A 28 -1.64 -20.28 -2.54
N ASP A 29 -0.97 -21.17 -3.26
CA ASP A 29 -0.02 -20.81 -4.31
C ASP A 29 -0.82 -20.55 -5.60
N LEU A 30 -0.67 -19.36 -6.19
CA LEU A 30 -1.33 -18.93 -7.42
C LEU A 30 -0.34 -18.74 -8.57
N SER A 31 0.94 -19.08 -8.39
CA SER A 31 1.98 -18.86 -9.41
C SER A 31 1.67 -19.52 -10.74
N TYR A 32 0.97 -20.65 -10.74
CA TYR A 32 0.61 -21.39 -11.95
C TYR A 32 -0.37 -20.62 -12.87
N LEU A 33 -0.97 -19.53 -12.39
CA LEU A 33 -1.85 -18.65 -13.18
C LEU A 33 -1.07 -17.63 -14.02
N ASP A 34 0.23 -17.50 -13.81
CA ASP A 34 1.10 -16.66 -14.63
C ASP A 34 2.09 -17.51 -15.42
N ASP A 35 1.93 -17.54 -16.75
CA ASP A 35 2.84 -18.23 -17.66
C ASP A 35 3.94 -17.33 -18.24
N THR A 36 4.02 -16.08 -17.74
CA THR A 36 4.95 -15.07 -18.25
C THR A 36 6.14 -14.82 -17.33
N SER A 37 6.07 -15.16 -16.03
CA SER A 37 7.17 -14.90 -15.10
C SER A 37 7.41 -16.05 -14.11
N ASP A 38 8.60 -16.06 -13.51
CA ASP A 38 8.96 -17.02 -12.47
C ASP A 38 8.44 -16.62 -11.07
N LEU A 39 7.65 -15.55 -10.98
CA LEU A 39 7.20 -14.97 -9.72
C LEU A 39 6.37 -15.93 -8.88
N LYS A 40 6.60 -15.83 -7.57
CA LYS A 40 5.83 -16.48 -6.52
C LYS A 40 4.70 -15.56 -6.10
N ILE A 41 3.47 -16.03 -6.29
CA ILE A 41 2.26 -15.28 -5.95
C ILE A 41 1.41 -16.17 -5.06
N PHE A 42 1.09 -15.69 -3.87
CA PHE A 42 0.30 -16.42 -2.88
C PHE A 42 -0.92 -15.61 -2.48
N SER A 43 -1.98 -16.31 -2.07
CA SER A 43 -3.16 -15.68 -1.46
C SER A 43 -3.45 -16.24 -0.08
N ALA A 44 -3.60 -15.36 0.91
CA ALA A 44 -4.05 -15.67 2.25
C ALA A 44 -5.55 -15.41 2.35
N ILE A 45 -6.31 -16.39 2.86
CA ILE A 45 -7.78 -16.39 2.82
C ILE A 45 -8.36 -16.40 4.23
N ARG A 46 -9.14 -15.36 4.53
CA ARG A 46 -9.87 -15.13 5.79
C ARG A 46 -11.38 -15.09 5.51
N PRO A 47 -12.09 -16.24 5.51
CA PRO A 47 -13.50 -16.31 5.12
C PRO A 47 -14.44 -15.48 5.99
N ASN A 48 -14.06 -15.25 7.26
CA ASN A 48 -14.84 -14.49 8.23
C ASN A 48 -14.27 -13.07 8.44
N ALA A 49 -13.48 -12.55 7.48
CA ALA A 49 -13.02 -11.16 7.53
C ALA A 49 -14.21 -10.19 7.53
N LYS A 50 -14.04 -9.02 8.14
CA LYS A 50 -15.06 -7.98 8.18
C LYS A 50 -14.98 -7.05 6.96
N SER A 51 -13.99 -7.26 6.09
CA SER A 51 -13.75 -6.52 4.85
C SER A 51 -13.33 -7.46 3.71
N ILE A 52 -12.16 -7.27 3.13
CA ILE A 52 -11.63 -8.13 2.08
C ILE A 52 -11.19 -9.48 2.67
N THR A 53 -11.61 -10.57 2.02
CA THR A 53 -11.36 -11.93 2.50
C THR A 53 -10.09 -12.55 1.93
N VAL A 54 -9.50 -11.94 0.88
CA VAL A 54 -8.31 -12.44 0.19
C VAL A 54 -7.25 -11.35 0.15
N SER A 55 -6.07 -11.64 0.70
CA SER A 55 -4.88 -10.79 0.63
C SER A 55 -3.81 -11.50 -0.19
N MET A 56 -2.99 -10.76 -0.95
CA MET A 56 -2.06 -11.39 -1.89
C MET A 56 -0.61 -10.98 -1.65
N GLY A 57 0.28 -11.97 -1.67
CA GLY A 57 1.72 -11.77 -1.58
C GLY A 57 2.44 -12.06 -2.88
N LYS A 58 3.58 -11.39 -3.08
CA LYS A 58 4.38 -11.46 -4.29
C LYS A 58 5.88 -11.40 -3.97
N SER A 59 6.68 -12.22 -4.63
CA SER A 59 8.15 -12.10 -4.69
C SER A 59 8.72 -13.06 -5.73
N ILE A 60 10.01 -12.95 -6.07
CA ILE A 60 10.78 -14.00 -6.75
C ILE A 60 10.96 -15.21 -5.81
N HIS A 61 11.06 -14.97 -4.50
CA HIS A 61 11.27 -16.01 -3.50
C HIS A 61 9.96 -16.46 -2.86
N LYS A 62 9.83 -17.78 -2.67
CA LYS A 62 8.57 -18.38 -2.19
C LYS A 62 8.22 -17.93 -0.78
N ASP A 63 9.19 -17.97 0.13
CA ASP A 63 9.03 -17.58 1.53
C ASP A 63 8.64 -16.10 1.67
N GLU A 64 9.26 -15.22 0.90
CA GLU A 64 8.90 -13.80 0.84
C GLU A 64 7.46 -13.59 0.34
N ALA A 65 7.05 -14.28 -0.72
CA ALA A 65 5.68 -14.19 -1.24
C ALA A 65 4.64 -14.70 -0.24
N GLN A 66 4.92 -15.82 0.43
CA GLN A 66 4.08 -16.35 1.51
C GLN A 66 3.99 -15.37 2.67
N CYS A 67 5.13 -14.81 3.08
CA CYS A 67 5.20 -13.84 4.17
C CYS A 67 4.40 -12.58 3.84
N ALA A 68 4.51 -12.05 2.62
CA ALA A 68 3.76 -10.88 2.18
C ALA A 68 2.25 -11.11 2.21
N ALA A 69 1.76 -12.26 1.71
CA ALA A 69 0.33 -12.58 1.70
C ALA A 69 -0.24 -12.65 3.13
N LEU A 70 0.50 -13.30 4.04
CA LEU A 70 0.10 -13.43 5.44
C LEU A 70 0.14 -12.08 6.17
N MET A 71 1.20 -11.29 5.98
CA MET A 71 1.35 -9.98 6.62
C MET A 71 0.23 -9.03 6.23
N GLU A 72 -0.10 -8.94 4.93
CA GLU A 72 -1.20 -8.10 4.42
C GLU A 72 -2.56 -8.54 5.02
N SER A 73 -2.77 -9.84 5.19
CA SER A 73 -3.99 -10.39 5.78
C SER A 73 -4.11 -10.14 7.29
N ILE A 74 -2.98 -10.22 8.01
CA ILE A 74 -2.88 -9.94 9.45
C ILE A 74 -3.03 -8.43 9.69
N GLU A 75 -2.44 -7.60 8.84
CA GLU A 75 -2.60 -6.15 8.87
C GLU A 75 -4.08 -5.75 8.76
N THR A 76 -4.78 -6.30 7.77
CA THR A 76 -6.22 -6.12 7.60
C THR A 76 -7.00 -6.55 8.85
N TYR A 77 -6.65 -7.70 9.46
CA TYR A 77 -7.28 -8.18 10.69
C TYR A 77 -7.18 -7.16 11.83
N PHE A 78 -5.99 -6.63 12.08
CA PHE A 78 -5.79 -5.66 13.16
C PHE A 78 -6.55 -4.36 12.91
N ALA A 79 -6.67 -3.92 11.64
CA ALA A 79 -7.49 -2.77 11.28
C ALA A 79 -9.00 -3.04 11.40
N GLU A 80 -9.47 -4.28 11.25
CA GLU A 80 -10.87 -4.67 11.48
C GLU A 80 -11.26 -4.78 12.97
N GLU A 81 -10.28 -4.94 13.86
CA GLU A 81 -10.49 -5.11 15.31
C GLU A 81 -10.20 -3.83 16.12
N VAL A 82 -9.79 -2.75 15.46
CA VAL A 82 -9.49 -1.48 16.12
C VAL A 82 -10.71 -0.95 16.87
N LYS A 83 -10.49 -0.46 18.09
CA LYS A 83 -11.54 0.09 18.97
C LYS A 83 -11.18 1.53 19.33
N PRO A 84 -12.18 2.42 19.42
CA PRO A 84 -11.94 3.78 19.87
C PRO A 84 -11.64 3.86 21.37
N GLU A 85 -10.81 4.82 21.74
CA GLU A 85 -10.45 5.16 23.11
C GLU A 85 -11.44 6.16 23.70
N ILE A 86 -11.95 7.08 22.87
CA ILE A 86 -13.02 8.01 23.24
C ILE A 86 -14.16 7.94 22.23
N ILE A 87 -15.39 8.07 22.71
CA ILE A 87 -16.61 7.91 21.92
C ILE A 87 -17.46 9.18 21.95
N ASN A 88 -18.18 9.43 20.87
CA ASN A 88 -19.18 10.50 20.77
C ASN A 88 -18.64 11.92 21.06
N VAL A 89 -17.44 12.23 20.58
CA VAL A 89 -16.77 13.55 20.73
C VAL A 89 -16.67 14.24 19.37
N SER A 90 -16.98 15.54 19.29
CA SER A 90 -16.91 16.28 18.02
C SER A 90 -15.52 16.90 17.79
N GLN A 91 -15.22 17.31 16.54
CA GLN A 91 -13.99 18.05 16.24
C GLN A 91 -13.93 19.38 16.98
N GLU A 92 -15.08 20.03 17.18
CA GLU A 92 -15.19 21.27 17.93
C GLU A 92 -14.84 21.08 19.41
N ASP A 93 -15.24 19.96 20.02
CA ASP A 93 -14.89 19.63 21.41
C ASP A 93 -13.38 19.44 21.57
N LEU A 94 -12.74 18.68 20.68
CA LEU A 94 -11.28 18.50 20.68
C LEU A 94 -10.55 19.84 20.49
N ALA A 95 -11.01 20.66 19.54
CA ALA A 95 -10.43 21.98 19.31
C ALA A 95 -10.55 22.91 20.53
N ASN A 96 -11.70 22.89 21.22
CA ASN A 96 -11.93 23.68 22.43
C ASN A 96 -11.03 23.23 23.60
N ASN A 97 -10.64 21.96 23.64
CA ASN A 97 -9.69 21.42 24.61
C ASN A 97 -8.23 21.61 24.21
N HIS A 98 -7.96 22.21 23.03
CA HIS A 98 -6.64 22.33 22.43
C HIS A 98 -5.97 20.97 22.10
N ASP A 99 -6.78 19.94 21.88
CA ASP A 99 -6.30 18.62 21.46
C ASP A 99 -5.95 18.62 19.97
N LEU A 100 -4.84 17.97 19.61
CA LEU A 100 -4.50 17.74 18.21
C LEU A 100 -5.39 16.63 17.65
N PHE A 101 -5.82 16.77 16.40
CA PHE A 101 -6.57 15.72 15.73
C PHE A 101 -6.35 15.66 14.22
N VAL A 102 -6.51 14.48 13.63
CA VAL A 102 -6.53 14.31 12.18
C VAL A 102 -7.87 14.77 11.65
N ASN A 103 -7.86 15.82 10.83
CA ASN A 103 -9.07 16.32 10.18
C ASN A 103 -9.43 15.47 8.95
N LEU A 104 -10.48 14.65 9.06
CA LEU A 104 -11.02 13.81 7.98
C LEU A 104 -11.35 14.58 6.70
N ASN A 105 -11.78 15.84 6.79
CA ASN A 105 -12.15 16.63 5.61
C ASN A 105 -10.93 17.06 4.78
N LYS A 106 -9.72 16.96 5.34
CA LYS A 106 -8.46 17.13 4.60
C LYS A 106 -7.95 15.82 3.99
N GLN A 107 -8.67 14.72 4.21
CA GLN A 107 -8.38 13.40 3.69
C GLN A 107 -9.37 13.02 2.59
N ASP A 108 -9.03 12.02 1.78
CA ASP A 108 -9.81 11.59 0.62
C ASP A 108 -10.85 10.54 1.00
N TYR A 109 -11.90 10.96 1.73
CA TYR A 109 -13.05 10.14 2.08
C TYR A 109 -14.32 10.62 1.37
N GLY A 110 -15.28 9.72 1.18
CA GLY A 110 -16.49 9.96 0.38
C GLY A 110 -17.52 10.91 0.98
N ALA A 111 -17.29 11.41 2.21
CA ALA A 111 -18.21 12.30 2.90
C ALA A 111 -17.48 13.35 3.74
N THR A 112 -18.15 14.50 3.92
CA THR A 112 -17.68 15.60 4.79
C THR A 112 -18.26 15.46 6.20
N VAL A 113 -17.42 15.63 7.21
CA VAL A 113 -17.80 15.71 8.63
C VAL A 113 -18.05 17.17 9.02
N LEU A 114 -19.17 17.47 9.67
CA LEU A 114 -19.41 18.78 10.29
C LEU A 114 -18.63 18.91 11.61
N SER A 115 -18.15 20.10 11.97
CA SER A 115 -17.34 20.29 13.18
C SER A 115 -18.00 19.80 14.47
N LYS A 116 -19.33 19.94 14.56
CA LYS A 116 -20.18 19.53 15.69
C LYS A 116 -20.67 18.08 15.62
N GLN A 117 -20.39 17.38 14.52
CA GLN A 117 -20.77 15.98 14.40
C GLN A 117 -19.87 15.16 15.33
N SER A 118 -20.48 14.46 16.27
CA SER A 118 -19.77 13.54 17.13
C SER A 118 -19.24 12.34 16.36
N LEU A 119 -17.99 11.98 16.66
CA LEU A 119 -17.28 10.82 16.13
C LEU A 119 -16.60 10.07 17.28
N ASP A 120 -16.12 8.87 16.95
CA ASP A 120 -15.27 8.07 17.84
C ASP A 120 -13.81 8.23 17.41
N TRP A 121 -12.89 8.23 18.38
CA TRP A 121 -11.49 8.57 18.16
C TRP A 121 -10.54 7.59 18.84
N CYS A 122 -9.41 7.38 18.19
CA CYS A 122 -8.28 6.65 18.71
C CYS A 122 -7.11 7.57 19.05
N LEU A 123 -6.28 7.16 20.01
CA LEU A 123 -5.13 7.95 20.42
C LEU A 123 -3.90 7.51 19.63
N GLY A 124 -3.38 8.42 18.81
CA GLY A 124 -2.13 8.27 18.08
C GLY A 124 -1.05 9.21 18.63
N ARG A 125 0.07 9.22 17.91
CA ARG A 125 1.20 10.11 18.23
C ARG A 125 1.82 10.67 16.97
N THR A 126 2.20 11.93 16.99
CA THR A 126 2.95 12.54 15.87
C THR A 126 4.41 12.09 15.88
N LEU A 127 5.00 11.87 14.70
CA LEU A 127 6.36 11.34 14.58
C LEU A 127 7.42 12.38 14.96
N ILE A 128 7.33 13.59 14.42
CA ILE A 128 8.35 14.64 14.56
C ILE A 128 8.14 15.40 15.87
N SER A 129 6.92 15.88 16.10
CA SER A 129 6.61 16.69 17.29
C SER A 129 6.37 15.86 18.55
N ASN A 130 6.20 14.54 18.42
CA ASN A 130 6.05 13.60 19.53
C ASN A 130 4.87 13.89 20.47
N LYS A 131 3.80 14.51 19.95
CA LYS A 131 2.59 14.90 20.65
C LYS A 131 1.50 13.86 20.49
N GLU A 132 0.63 13.76 21.48
CA GLU A 132 -0.62 13.00 21.35
C GLU A 132 -1.52 13.64 20.30
N ILE A 133 -2.18 12.81 19.51
CA ILE A 133 -3.10 13.24 18.45
C ILE A 133 -4.27 12.27 18.34
N TYR A 134 -5.49 12.79 18.32
CA TYR A 134 -6.70 12.00 18.12
C TYR A 134 -6.92 11.72 16.63
N ILE A 135 -7.15 10.45 16.30
CA ILE A 135 -7.38 10.00 14.94
C ILE A 135 -8.78 9.40 14.88
N PRO A 136 -9.66 9.84 13.96
CA PRO A 136 -10.99 9.28 13.85
C PRO A 136 -10.94 7.76 13.67
N HIS A 137 -11.69 7.03 14.49
CA HIS A 137 -11.75 5.57 14.43
C HIS A 137 -12.12 5.08 13.02
N ILE A 138 -13.02 5.80 12.36
CA ILE A 138 -13.44 5.52 11.00
C ILE A 138 -12.31 5.63 9.95
N ALA A 139 -11.26 6.42 10.24
CA ALA A 139 -10.07 6.52 9.38
C ALA A 139 -9.10 5.35 9.59
N LEU A 140 -9.22 4.61 10.70
CA LEU A 140 -8.37 3.49 11.08
C LEU A 140 -9.03 2.13 10.84
N SER A 141 -10.35 2.08 10.95
CA SER A 141 -11.12 0.84 10.91
C SER A 141 -11.38 0.36 9.49
N LEU A 142 -11.05 -0.90 9.24
CA LEU A 142 -11.48 -1.63 8.04
C LEU A 142 -12.73 -2.48 8.30
N ASP A 143 -13.42 -2.35 9.43
CA ASP A 143 -14.70 -3.08 9.64
C ASP A 143 -15.83 -2.51 8.76
N SER A 144 -16.18 -3.22 7.68
CA SER A 144 -17.21 -2.79 6.72
C SER A 144 -18.64 -2.98 7.25
N ASN A 145 -18.81 -3.61 8.42
CA ASN A 145 -20.12 -3.76 9.06
C ASN A 145 -20.59 -2.47 9.73
N LEU A 146 -19.68 -1.55 10.03
CA LEU A 146 -20.03 -0.27 10.64
C LEU A 146 -20.79 0.63 9.66
N LEU A 147 -21.82 1.31 10.15
CA LEU A 147 -22.63 2.20 9.32
C LEU A 147 -21.80 3.35 8.73
N LEU A 148 -20.92 3.95 9.54
CA LEU A 148 -20.06 5.04 9.08
C LEU A 148 -19.10 4.59 7.98
N SER A 149 -18.63 3.35 7.99
CA SER A 149 -17.75 2.78 6.95
C SER A 149 -18.44 2.78 5.59
N LYS A 150 -19.75 2.54 5.57
CA LYS A 150 -20.55 2.56 4.34
C LYS A 150 -20.82 3.97 3.81
N ILE A 151 -20.72 5.00 4.66
CA ILE A 151 -20.97 6.40 4.31
C ILE A 151 -19.67 7.08 3.85
N PHE A 152 -18.60 6.93 4.62
CA PHE A 152 -17.31 7.57 4.33
C PHE A 152 -16.47 6.79 3.33
N GLY A 153 -16.77 5.51 3.15
CA GLY A 153 -15.86 4.58 2.50
C GLY A 153 -14.69 4.20 3.42
N GLN A 154 -13.93 3.21 2.98
CA GLN A 154 -12.75 2.71 3.68
C GLN A 154 -11.59 2.62 2.70
N ASN A 155 -10.39 2.90 3.18
CA ASN A 155 -9.15 2.63 2.47
C ASN A 155 -8.09 2.14 3.46
N SER A 156 -7.17 1.33 2.94
CA SER A 156 -5.98 0.88 3.66
C SER A 156 -4.80 1.83 3.47
N ASP A 157 -4.99 3.00 2.85
CA ASP A 157 -3.91 3.92 2.51
C ASP A 157 -3.06 4.25 3.75
N GLY A 158 -1.76 3.93 3.65
CA GLY A 158 -0.81 4.19 4.72
C GLY A 158 -0.88 3.20 5.89
N ILE A 159 -1.65 2.11 5.80
CA ILE A 159 -1.43 0.97 6.69
C ILE A 159 -0.21 0.22 6.17
N ALA A 160 0.70 -0.14 7.06
CA ALA A 160 1.79 -1.04 6.71
C ALA A 160 2.27 -1.83 7.91
N SER A 161 2.99 -2.89 7.59
CA SER A 161 3.55 -3.82 8.56
C SER A 161 5.05 -4.06 8.33
N GLY A 162 5.74 -4.44 9.40
CA GLY A 162 7.18 -4.64 9.39
C GLY A 162 7.67 -5.42 10.60
N SER A 163 8.94 -5.80 10.59
CA SER A 163 9.55 -6.55 11.71
C SER A 163 9.71 -5.69 12.96
N ASN A 164 9.68 -4.36 12.80
CA ASN A 164 9.73 -3.38 13.87
C ASN A 164 9.05 -2.07 13.42
N TYR A 165 8.89 -1.14 14.36
CA TYR A 165 8.25 0.15 14.13
C TYR A 165 8.87 0.97 12.98
N LYS A 166 10.20 1.04 12.88
CA LYS A 166 10.86 1.83 11.82
C LYS A 166 10.59 1.26 10.44
N GLU A 167 10.63 -0.08 10.33
CA GLU A 167 10.33 -0.77 9.08
C GLU A 167 8.88 -0.51 8.64
N ALA A 168 7.91 -0.72 9.54
CA ALA A 168 6.50 -0.49 9.24
C ALA A 168 6.24 0.99 8.84
N LEU A 169 6.88 1.94 9.53
CA LEU A 169 6.75 3.37 9.24
C LEU A 169 7.31 3.74 7.86
N ILE A 170 8.43 3.15 7.45
CA ILE A 170 9.00 3.40 6.12
C ILE A 170 8.02 2.98 5.03
N TYR A 171 7.46 1.77 5.11
CA TYR A 171 6.53 1.29 4.09
C TYR A 171 5.21 2.05 4.10
N SER A 172 4.69 2.38 5.28
CA SER A 172 3.50 3.21 5.43
C SER A 172 3.68 4.58 4.79
N PHE A 173 4.82 5.25 5.03
CA PHE A 173 5.13 6.54 4.41
C PHE A 173 5.26 6.43 2.89
N LEU A 174 6.01 5.45 2.39
CA LEU A 174 6.20 5.28 0.95
C LEU A 174 4.86 5.03 0.23
N GLU A 175 3.99 4.19 0.80
CA GLU A 175 2.65 3.95 0.25
C GLU A 175 1.80 5.22 0.24
N LEU A 176 1.82 6.04 1.30
CA LEU A 176 1.10 7.32 1.29
C LEU A 176 1.58 8.23 0.14
N ILE A 177 2.88 8.31 -0.10
CA ILE A 177 3.42 9.13 -1.19
C ILE A 177 2.99 8.56 -2.55
N GLU A 178 3.01 7.24 -2.71
CA GLU A 178 2.50 6.57 -3.91
C GLU A 178 1.03 6.96 -4.17
N ARG A 179 0.14 6.70 -3.20
CA ARG A 179 -1.30 6.97 -3.31
C ARG A 179 -1.58 8.43 -3.60
N ASN A 180 -0.97 9.35 -2.86
CA ASN A 180 -1.15 10.78 -3.06
C ASN A 180 -0.69 11.25 -4.45
N SER A 181 0.44 10.74 -4.94
CA SER A 181 0.99 11.13 -6.25
C SER A 181 0.10 10.65 -7.39
N THR A 182 -0.40 9.42 -7.31
CA THR A 182 -1.24 8.82 -8.36
C THR A 182 -2.58 9.56 -8.54
N LYS A 183 -3.15 10.12 -7.46
CA LYS A 183 -4.40 10.92 -7.51
C LYS A 183 -4.22 12.23 -8.28
N LEU A 184 -3.07 12.89 -8.16
CA LEU A 184 -2.81 14.21 -8.79
C LEU A 184 -2.58 14.15 -10.31
N SER A 185 -2.53 12.94 -10.90
CA SER A 185 -2.54 12.64 -12.34
C SER A 185 -1.43 13.24 -13.23
N LYS A 186 -0.51 14.04 -12.69
CA LYS A 186 0.66 14.55 -13.44
C LYS A 186 1.73 13.45 -13.54
N LYS A 187 1.65 12.68 -14.63
CA LYS A 187 2.63 11.64 -14.94
C LYS A 187 3.37 11.88 -16.26
N LYS A 188 4.62 11.43 -16.30
CA LYS A 188 5.48 11.45 -17.49
C LYS A 188 5.77 10.02 -17.92
N GLN A 189 5.82 9.77 -19.22
CA GLN A 189 6.27 8.49 -19.76
C GLN A 189 7.75 8.31 -19.44
N LEU A 190 8.07 7.18 -18.80
CA LEU A 190 9.43 6.83 -18.38
C LEU A 190 10.09 5.97 -19.45
N GLU A 191 11.16 6.49 -20.03
CA GLU A 191 11.89 5.87 -21.14
C GLU A 191 13.17 5.17 -20.67
N HIS A 192 13.59 4.14 -21.41
CA HIS A 192 14.83 3.39 -21.16
C HIS A 192 14.93 2.79 -19.75
N VAL A 193 13.84 2.18 -19.28
CA VAL A 193 13.79 1.52 -17.98
C VAL A 193 14.70 0.30 -17.95
N GLU A 194 15.59 0.26 -16.97
CA GLU A 194 16.49 -0.87 -16.71
C GLU A 194 16.18 -1.50 -15.35
N CYS A 195 15.82 -2.79 -15.36
CA CYS A 195 15.50 -3.53 -14.15
C CYS A 195 15.88 -5.01 -14.28
N ASP A 196 16.52 -5.56 -13.25
CA ASP A 196 16.91 -6.96 -13.21
C ASP A 196 15.71 -7.91 -13.19
N ILE A 197 14.52 -7.44 -12.76
CA ILE A 197 13.30 -8.25 -12.71
C ILE A 197 12.90 -8.80 -14.08
N PHE A 198 13.26 -8.11 -15.16
CA PHE A 198 12.95 -8.53 -16.52
C PHE A 198 13.64 -9.84 -16.90
N ARG A 199 14.71 -10.24 -16.18
CA ARG A 199 15.37 -11.54 -16.38
C ARG A 199 14.53 -12.72 -15.89
N PHE A 200 13.56 -12.49 -15.01
CA PHE A 200 12.65 -13.49 -14.46
C PHE A 200 11.31 -13.54 -15.22
N THR A 201 11.25 -12.91 -16.39
CA THR A 201 10.03 -12.72 -17.17
C THR A 201 10.30 -13.00 -18.65
N ASP A 202 9.40 -13.73 -19.31
CA ASP A 202 9.41 -13.92 -20.77
C ASP A 202 8.89 -12.66 -21.46
N MET A 203 9.80 -11.75 -21.78
CA MET A 203 9.52 -10.48 -22.44
C MET A 203 8.88 -10.62 -23.84
N ASN A 204 8.82 -11.82 -24.43
CA ASN A 204 8.06 -12.03 -25.67
C ASN A 204 6.56 -12.12 -25.42
N LYS A 205 6.15 -12.50 -24.21
CA LYS A 205 4.75 -12.68 -23.82
C LYS A 205 4.15 -11.45 -23.15
N ILE A 206 4.95 -10.46 -22.79
CA ILE A 206 4.51 -9.31 -22.02
C ILE A 206 5.15 -8.03 -22.53
N SER A 207 4.31 -7.03 -22.79
CA SER A 207 4.73 -5.67 -23.05
C SER A 207 4.54 -4.84 -21.79
N ALA A 208 5.47 -3.91 -21.52
CA ALA A 208 5.41 -3.03 -20.35
C ALA A 208 5.59 -1.57 -20.76
N SER A 209 4.91 -0.66 -20.06
CA SER A 209 5.12 0.78 -20.13
C SER A 209 5.19 1.33 -18.72
N PHE A 210 6.04 2.33 -18.52
CA PHE A 210 6.30 2.89 -17.21
C PHE A 210 6.00 4.38 -17.19
N TYR A 211 5.52 4.87 -16.05
CA TYR A 211 5.25 6.28 -15.86
C TYR A 211 5.76 6.74 -14.51
N PHE A 212 6.31 7.94 -14.49
CA PHE A 212 6.81 8.59 -13.28
C PHE A 212 5.84 9.67 -12.83
N TYR A 213 5.56 9.72 -11.53
CA TYR A 213 4.74 10.74 -10.89
C TYR A 213 5.59 11.69 -10.05
N GLU A 214 5.43 12.99 -10.29
CA GLU A 214 6.07 14.03 -9.49
C GLU A 214 5.39 14.19 -8.12
N ASN A 215 6.17 14.46 -7.09
CA ASN A 215 5.68 14.73 -5.75
C ASN A 215 6.60 15.69 -4.98
N ILE A 216 6.08 16.26 -3.90
CA ILE A 216 6.78 17.27 -3.09
C ILE A 216 8.04 16.74 -2.42
N PHE A 217 8.13 15.43 -2.20
CA PHE A 217 9.29 14.79 -1.58
C PHE A 217 10.35 14.39 -2.60
N ASN A 218 10.10 14.60 -3.89
CA ASN A 218 10.98 14.27 -5.00
C ASN A 218 11.42 12.79 -5.01
N LEU A 219 10.52 11.90 -4.54
CA LEU A 219 10.74 10.46 -4.49
C LEU A 219 10.27 9.78 -5.79
N PRO A 220 10.96 8.73 -6.26
CA PRO A 220 10.47 7.88 -7.34
C PRO A 220 9.13 7.24 -7.01
N VAL A 221 8.07 7.69 -7.68
CA VAL A 221 6.76 7.02 -7.72
C VAL A 221 6.52 6.53 -9.14
N ILE A 222 6.43 5.22 -9.31
CA ILE A 222 6.37 4.55 -10.60
C ILE A 222 5.06 3.80 -10.75
N GLU A 223 4.41 3.97 -11.90
CA GLU A 223 3.37 3.08 -12.41
C GLU A 223 3.98 2.18 -13.48
N SER A 224 3.67 0.88 -13.42
CA SER A 224 3.96 -0.08 -14.47
C SER A 224 2.66 -0.61 -15.05
N ASN A 225 2.44 -0.38 -16.34
CA ASN A 225 1.34 -0.95 -17.09
C ASN A 225 1.86 -2.11 -17.93
N ILE A 226 1.26 -3.29 -17.76
CA ILE A 226 1.61 -4.47 -18.54
C ILE A 226 0.43 -4.93 -19.38
N LEU A 227 0.77 -5.53 -20.52
CA LEU A 227 -0.17 -6.12 -21.46
C LEU A 227 0.37 -7.47 -21.93
N ASN A 228 -0.45 -8.52 -21.88
CA ASN A 228 -0.08 -9.82 -22.41
C ASN A 228 -0.12 -9.81 -23.94
N SER A 229 0.90 -10.39 -24.57
CA SER A 229 0.97 -10.57 -26.02
C SER A 229 -0.05 -11.57 -26.53
N ASN A 230 -0.45 -12.55 -25.71
CA ASN A 230 -1.46 -13.53 -26.08
C ASN A 230 -2.87 -12.95 -25.85
N PRO A 231 -3.68 -12.75 -26.91
CA PRO A 231 -5.07 -12.28 -26.75
C PRO A 231 -5.95 -13.27 -25.98
N LEU A 232 -5.50 -14.52 -25.86
CA LEU A 232 -5.97 -15.60 -24.97
C LEU A 232 -6.00 -15.21 -23.47
N ASN A 233 -4.94 -14.52 -23.05
CA ASN A 233 -4.56 -14.37 -21.65
C ASN A 233 -4.82 -12.94 -21.21
N ASN A 234 -6.03 -12.70 -20.66
CA ASN A 234 -6.40 -11.46 -19.97
C ASN A 234 -6.03 -10.17 -20.76
N GLN A 235 -6.86 -9.80 -21.75
CA GLN A 235 -6.68 -8.60 -22.60
C GLN A 235 -6.83 -7.25 -21.87
N SER A 236 -6.80 -7.25 -20.54
CA SER A 236 -6.78 -6.03 -19.75
C SER A 236 -5.34 -5.55 -19.57
N VAL A 237 -5.11 -4.27 -19.86
CA VAL A 237 -3.93 -3.59 -19.34
C VAL A 237 -4.09 -3.57 -17.82
N VAL A 238 -3.11 -4.10 -17.11
CA VAL A 238 -3.09 -4.08 -15.65
C VAL A 238 -1.94 -3.21 -15.18
N ALA A 239 -2.19 -2.53 -14.08
CA ALA A 239 -1.26 -1.59 -13.47
C ALA A 239 -0.74 -2.13 -12.14
N GLY A 240 0.47 -1.71 -11.80
CA GLY A 240 1.02 -1.77 -10.46
C GLY A 240 1.77 -0.48 -10.16
N TYR A 241 1.85 -0.14 -8.88
CA TYR A 241 2.40 1.13 -8.43
C TYR A 241 3.49 0.89 -7.38
N SER A 242 4.44 1.81 -7.27
CA SER A 242 5.40 1.77 -6.16
C SER A 242 6.06 3.12 -5.93
N CYS A 243 6.20 3.48 -4.66
CA CYS A 243 7.16 4.51 -4.22
C CYS A 243 8.37 3.87 -3.53
N HIS A 244 9.58 4.33 -3.87
CA HIS A 244 10.79 3.94 -3.15
C HIS A 244 11.93 4.95 -3.32
N PHE A 245 12.84 5.05 -2.34
CA PHE A 245 14.03 5.91 -2.41
C PHE A 245 14.97 5.56 -3.58
N SER A 246 15.01 4.27 -3.96
CA SER A 246 15.75 3.77 -5.11
C SER A 246 14.81 3.59 -6.29
N LYS A 247 15.13 4.20 -7.43
CA LYS A 247 14.33 4.09 -8.66
C LYS A 247 14.25 2.66 -9.18
N HIS A 248 15.28 1.85 -8.97
CA HIS A 248 15.30 0.45 -9.40
C HIS A 248 14.30 -0.38 -8.60
N GLU A 249 14.22 -0.16 -7.28
CA GLU A 249 13.24 -0.80 -6.40
C GLU A 249 11.82 -0.35 -6.72
N ALA A 250 11.60 0.94 -6.99
CA ALA A 250 10.29 1.46 -7.38
C ALA A 250 9.80 0.81 -8.69
N VAL A 251 10.64 0.75 -9.73
CA VAL A 251 10.32 0.06 -10.98
C VAL A 251 10.03 -1.42 -10.75
N MET A 252 10.92 -2.11 -10.02
CA MET A 252 10.79 -3.54 -9.74
C MET A 252 9.47 -3.85 -9.04
N LYS A 253 9.16 -3.13 -7.96
CA LYS A 253 7.94 -3.33 -7.16
C LYS A 253 6.69 -3.01 -7.98
N ALA A 254 6.66 -1.90 -8.72
CA ALA A 254 5.53 -1.55 -9.57
C ALA A 254 5.27 -2.62 -10.64
N TYR A 255 6.34 -3.16 -11.25
CA TYR A 255 6.22 -4.22 -12.25
C TYR A 255 5.71 -5.54 -11.67
N ILE A 256 6.26 -5.97 -10.52
CA ILE A 256 5.81 -7.18 -9.81
C ILE A 256 4.35 -7.02 -9.38
N GLU A 257 3.96 -5.84 -8.91
CA GLU A 257 2.57 -5.54 -8.53
C GLU A 257 1.64 -5.61 -9.74
N ALA A 258 2.06 -5.14 -10.91
CA ALA A 258 1.27 -5.28 -12.13
C ALA A 258 1.03 -6.76 -12.49
N ILE A 259 2.05 -7.62 -12.34
CA ILE A 259 1.91 -9.06 -12.54
C ILE A 259 0.98 -9.68 -11.49
N GLN A 260 1.08 -9.27 -10.21
CA GLN A 260 0.14 -9.71 -9.18
C GLN A 260 -1.30 -9.29 -9.54
N SER A 261 -1.51 -8.05 -9.98
CA SER A 261 -2.82 -7.55 -10.43
C SER A 261 -3.40 -8.43 -11.53
N LYS A 262 -2.59 -8.85 -12.50
CA LYS A 262 -2.99 -9.82 -13.54
C LYS A 262 -3.52 -11.12 -12.93
N VAL A 263 -2.77 -11.71 -12.00
CA VAL A 263 -3.16 -12.96 -11.32
C VAL A 263 -4.40 -12.78 -10.44
N GLY A 264 -4.55 -11.61 -9.81
CA GLY A 264 -5.75 -11.24 -9.06
C GLY A 264 -7.02 -11.25 -9.92
N ILE A 265 -6.92 -10.74 -11.16
CA ILE A 265 -8.02 -10.82 -12.14
C ILE A 265 -8.28 -12.27 -12.55
N ILE A 266 -7.24 -13.04 -12.93
CA ILE A 266 -7.41 -14.43 -13.41
C ILE A 266 -8.03 -15.32 -12.34
N SER A 267 -7.60 -15.16 -11.08
CA SER A 267 -8.09 -15.96 -9.95
C SER A 267 -9.49 -15.57 -9.49
N GLY A 268 -10.02 -14.42 -9.93
CA GLY A 268 -11.28 -13.88 -9.43
C GLY A 268 -11.22 -13.46 -7.96
N ALA A 269 -10.04 -13.11 -7.45
CA ALA A 269 -9.85 -12.73 -6.03
C ALA A 269 -10.46 -11.37 -5.66
N ARG A 270 -10.94 -10.62 -6.65
CA ARG A 270 -11.40 -9.23 -6.51
C ARG A 270 -12.86 -9.09 -6.94
N ASP A 271 -13.72 -8.82 -5.96
CA ASP A 271 -15.17 -8.60 -6.16
C ASP A 271 -15.48 -7.22 -6.77
N ASP A 272 -14.52 -6.28 -6.75
CA ASP A 272 -14.66 -4.94 -7.29
C ASP A 272 -14.47 -4.85 -8.81
N LEU A 273 -14.04 -5.95 -9.45
CA LEU A 273 -13.85 -6.01 -10.89
C LEU A 273 -15.19 -6.24 -11.61
N ASP A 274 -15.44 -5.46 -12.67
CA ASP A 274 -16.62 -5.61 -13.50
C ASP A 274 -16.37 -6.48 -14.77
N GLN A 275 -17.43 -6.71 -15.55
CA GLN A 275 -17.37 -7.50 -16.78
C GLN A 275 -16.38 -6.92 -17.82
N SER A 276 -16.06 -5.63 -17.76
CA SER A 276 -15.19 -4.97 -18.74
C SER A 276 -13.73 -5.43 -18.61
N CYS A 277 -13.32 -5.89 -17.42
CA CYS A 277 -12.02 -6.52 -17.19
C CYS A 277 -11.87 -7.84 -17.96
N TYR A 278 -12.99 -8.51 -18.26
CA TYR A 278 -13.05 -9.80 -18.95
C TYR A 278 -13.51 -9.68 -20.42
N ASN A 279 -13.58 -8.47 -20.98
CA ASN A 279 -14.01 -8.29 -22.37
C ASN A 279 -12.84 -8.47 -23.35
N PHE A 280 -12.79 -9.64 -23.98
CA PHE A 280 -11.74 -10.05 -24.94
C PHE A 280 -11.97 -9.59 -26.39
N LEU A 281 -12.99 -8.76 -26.64
CA LEU A 281 -13.33 -8.30 -27.99
C LEU A 281 -12.74 -6.92 -28.32
N LYS A 282 -12.15 -6.22 -27.34
CA LYS A 282 -11.51 -4.91 -27.54
C LYS A 282 -10.01 -5.06 -27.33
N LEU A 283 -9.24 -4.91 -28.41
CA LEU A 283 -7.79 -4.77 -28.33
C LEU A 283 -7.45 -3.53 -27.49
N LYS A 284 -6.86 -3.74 -26.31
CA LYS A 284 -6.30 -2.67 -25.50
C LYS A 284 -4.85 -2.46 -25.90
N THR A 285 -4.39 -1.21 -25.83
CA THR A 285 -3.00 -0.84 -26.12
C THR A 285 -2.42 -0.10 -24.93
N LEU A 286 -1.10 -0.16 -24.78
CA LEU A 286 -0.40 0.63 -23.77
C LEU A 286 -0.41 2.10 -24.21
N THR A 287 -0.95 2.96 -23.35
CA THR A 287 -1.11 4.38 -23.63
C THR A 287 0.25 5.07 -23.69
N GLN A 288 0.55 5.81 -24.76
CA GLN A 288 1.72 6.68 -24.79
C GLN A 288 1.34 8.10 -24.39
N ILE A 289 2.22 8.75 -23.63
CA ILE A 289 2.03 10.13 -23.15
C ILE A 289 3.12 11.02 -23.74
N PRO A 290 2.80 12.24 -24.24
CA PRO A 290 3.79 13.09 -24.90
C PRO A 290 4.92 13.57 -23.99
N GLU A 291 4.65 13.81 -22.70
CA GLU A 291 5.66 14.25 -21.75
C GLU A 291 6.52 13.06 -21.32
N LYS A 292 7.83 13.17 -21.55
CA LYS A 292 8.80 12.08 -21.35
C LYS A 292 9.86 12.44 -20.32
N ILE A 293 10.37 11.43 -19.64
CA ILE A 293 11.54 11.51 -18.76
C ILE A 293 12.37 10.23 -18.92
N TYR A 294 13.69 10.36 -18.83
CA TYR A 294 14.62 9.22 -18.94
C TYR A 294 14.88 8.60 -17.58
N PHE A 295 14.93 7.27 -17.50
CA PHE A 295 15.18 6.54 -16.27
C PHE A 295 16.48 6.93 -15.56
N GLU A 296 17.53 7.24 -16.31
CA GLU A 296 18.80 7.75 -15.76
C GLU A 296 18.65 9.06 -14.97
N ASN A 297 17.69 9.92 -15.35
CA ASN A 297 17.48 11.25 -14.76
C ASN A 297 16.61 11.22 -13.49
N LEU A 298 16.01 10.08 -13.15
CA LEU A 298 15.29 9.96 -11.89
C LEU A 298 16.25 9.94 -10.71
N ASN A 299 15.85 10.62 -9.63
CA ASN A 299 16.51 10.52 -8.33
C ASN A 299 16.59 9.06 -7.89
N SER A 300 17.68 8.70 -7.25
CA SER A 300 17.84 7.37 -6.67
C SER A 300 18.79 7.45 -5.50
N SER A 301 18.42 6.78 -4.41
CA SER A 301 19.23 6.66 -3.21
C SER A 301 19.17 5.23 -2.71
N ASN A 302 20.32 4.55 -2.72
CA ASN A 302 20.46 3.20 -2.16
C ASN A 302 20.75 3.32 -0.67
N LEU A 303 19.68 3.34 0.13
CA LEU A 303 19.72 3.57 1.57
C LEU A 303 19.43 2.27 2.33
N SER A 304 20.17 2.03 3.41
CA SER A 304 19.78 1.03 4.42
C SER A 304 18.49 1.42 5.12
N LEU A 305 17.83 0.47 5.78
CA LEU A 305 16.57 0.73 6.50
C LEU A 305 16.69 1.87 7.53
N VAL A 306 17.82 1.94 8.25
CA VAL A 306 18.08 3.05 9.20
C VAL A 306 18.19 4.39 8.47
N GLN A 307 18.96 4.42 7.37
CA GLN A 307 19.12 5.64 6.57
C GLN A 307 17.81 6.08 5.89
N GLN A 308 16.95 5.14 5.49
CA GLN A 308 15.63 5.45 4.95
C GLN A 308 14.76 6.15 6.01
N PHE A 309 14.70 5.62 7.23
CA PHE A 309 13.98 6.26 8.33
C PHE A 309 14.50 7.68 8.60
N ASP A 310 15.83 7.85 8.71
CA ASP A 310 16.43 9.17 8.92
C ASP A 310 16.14 10.14 7.77
N GLN A 311 16.07 9.63 6.54
CA GLN A 311 15.73 10.44 5.37
C GLN A 311 14.26 10.87 5.38
N ILE A 312 13.34 10.02 5.81
CA ILE A 312 11.92 10.40 6.00
C ILE A 312 11.81 11.56 6.99
N VAL A 313 12.48 11.46 8.14
CA VAL A 313 12.49 12.53 9.15
C VAL A 313 13.02 13.85 8.57
N LYS A 314 14.08 13.80 7.76
CA LYS A 314 14.63 14.99 7.08
C LYS A 314 13.66 15.57 6.05
N LEU A 315 12.99 14.73 5.27
CA LEU A 315 12.04 15.14 4.25
C LEU A 315 10.80 15.80 4.87
N LEU A 316 10.27 15.22 5.95
CA LEU A 316 9.13 15.79 6.70
C LEU A 316 9.48 17.18 7.25
N ASN A 317 10.62 17.30 7.94
CA ASN A 317 11.09 18.59 8.47
C ASN A 317 11.29 19.65 7.38
N HIS A 318 11.91 19.30 6.24
CA HIS A 318 12.14 20.24 5.15
C HIS A 318 10.84 20.76 4.51
N ASN A 319 9.78 19.95 4.48
CA ASN A 319 8.51 20.31 3.86
C ASN A 319 7.47 20.84 4.87
N ASN A 320 7.87 21.06 6.13
CA ASN A 320 6.97 21.45 7.23
C ASN A 320 5.78 20.47 7.42
N ASN A 321 6.05 19.18 7.26
CA ASN A 321 5.10 18.09 7.47
C ASN A 321 5.44 17.28 8.73
N ASP A 322 4.45 16.54 9.22
CA ASP A 322 4.58 15.51 10.24
C ASP A 322 3.75 14.29 9.83
N LEU A 323 3.90 13.18 10.56
CA LEU A 323 3.06 12.00 10.42
C LEU A 323 2.29 11.78 11.72
N ALA A 324 0.96 11.73 11.64
CA ALA A 324 0.16 11.15 12.71
C ALA A 324 0.25 9.63 12.59
N VAL A 325 0.64 8.95 13.67
CA VAL A 325 0.85 7.50 13.67
C VAL A 325 -0.08 6.83 14.67
N TYR A 326 -0.81 5.81 14.21
CA TYR A 326 -1.53 4.87 15.05
C TYR A 326 -0.89 3.50 14.95
N SER A 327 -0.59 2.86 16.08
CA SER A 327 -0.04 1.49 16.11
C SER A 327 -1.12 0.50 16.49
N TYR A 328 -1.52 -0.37 15.57
CA TYR A 328 -2.46 -1.46 15.88
C TYR A 328 -1.78 -2.59 16.66
N CYS A 329 -0.51 -2.85 16.35
CA CYS A 329 0.32 -3.85 17.02
C CYS A 329 1.77 -3.38 17.02
N ASN A 330 2.47 -3.54 18.15
CA ASN A 330 3.89 -3.24 18.27
C ASN A 330 4.56 -4.24 19.22
N GLU A 331 4.63 -5.49 18.76
CA GLU A 331 5.21 -6.62 19.49
C GLU A 331 6.38 -7.22 18.67
N ASP A 332 6.33 -8.52 18.37
CA ASP A 332 7.33 -9.23 17.53
C ASP A 332 7.27 -8.83 16.05
N ILE A 333 6.13 -8.24 15.65
CA ILE A 333 5.89 -7.50 14.41
C ILE A 333 5.26 -6.15 14.79
N CYS A 334 5.39 -5.17 13.89
CA CYS A 334 4.71 -3.89 14.02
C CYS A 334 3.74 -3.70 12.86
N ILE A 335 2.55 -3.20 13.18
CA ILE A 335 1.49 -2.84 12.25
C ILE A 335 0.98 -1.47 12.66
N LEU A 336 1.00 -0.52 11.74
CA LEU A 336 0.61 0.85 12.00
C LEU A 336 -0.09 1.47 10.79
N LYS A 337 -0.83 2.56 11.03
CA LYS A 337 -1.32 3.47 9.99
C LYS A 337 -0.68 4.83 10.19
N THR A 338 -0.26 5.48 9.11
CA THR A 338 0.15 6.89 9.16
C THR A 338 -0.77 7.79 8.35
N PHE A 339 -0.81 9.07 8.73
CA PHE A 339 -1.45 10.14 7.98
C PHE A 339 -0.46 11.28 7.81
N LEU A 340 -0.31 11.77 6.58
CA LEU A 340 0.48 12.96 6.32
C LEU A 340 -0.29 14.18 6.79
N ILE A 341 0.30 14.94 7.70
CA ILE A 341 -0.25 16.18 8.24
C ILE A 341 0.74 17.33 8.06
N ASN A 342 0.23 18.56 8.12
CA ASN A 342 1.08 19.74 8.16
C ASN A 342 1.44 20.05 9.62
N ASN A 343 2.66 20.55 9.87
CA ASN A 343 2.97 21.20 11.14
C ASN A 343 2.23 22.54 11.16
N GLU A 344 1.06 22.56 11.80
CA GLU A 344 0.32 23.78 12.13
C GLU A 344 0.81 24.40 13.46
#